data_AF-A0A8T7BIZ8-F1
#
_entry.id   AF-A0A8T7BIZ8-F1
#
_cell.length_a   1.000
_cell.length_b   1.000
_cell.length_c   1.000
_cell.angle_alpha   90.00
_cell.angle_beta   90.00
_cell.angle_gamma   90.00
#
_symmetry.space_group_name_H-M   'P 1'
#
loop_
_entity.id
_entity.type
_entity.pdbx_description
1 polymer ?
#
loop_
_entity_poly.entity_id
_entity_poly.type
_entity_poly.pdbx_seq_one_letter_code
_entity_poly.pdbx_strand_id
1 'polypeptide(L)'
;MSFSVDQVFAQQPDAEATILEMLQADKPFHVVIQDIFNSLGWSLPDNGETIKTLADSAPSGNLDPRKLESLHGSTLGYTAKWHEHRYEMYGLEWDITGLYLVPENPVASMPTMGLIHGGSSNWYEFFLDPLNNPGLGQYLAQKVPVL
;
A
#
# COMPACT_ATOMS: atom_id res chain seq x y z
N MET A 1 6.52 -14.04 49.22
CA MET A 1 6.25 -12.88 48.35
C MET A 1 5.65 -13.44 47.07
N SER A 2 4.35 -13.29 46.88
CA SER A 2 3.63 -13.79 45.70
C SER A 2 3.55 -12.65 44.69
N PHE A 3 4.18 -12.81 43.52
CA PHE A 3 4.02 -11.88 42.42
C PHE A 3 2.77 -12.30 41.64
N SER A 4 1.74 -11.44 41.64
CA SER A 4 0.52 -11.64 40.86
C SER A 4 0.84 -11.42 39.38
N VAL A 5 0.49 -12.41 38.54
CA VAL A 5 0.78 -12.47 37.09
C VAL A 5 -0.23 -11.63 36.28
N ASP A 6 -1.08 -10.83 36.94
CA ASP A 6 -2.22 -10.16 36.30
C ASP A 6 -1.95 -8.70 35.91
N GLN A 7 -0.70 -8.26 35.85
CA GLN A 7 -0.35 -6.91 35.41
C GLN A 7 0.83 -6.93 34.43
N VAL A 8 0.60 -7.20 33.15
CA VAL A 8 1.08 -6.44 31.97
C VAL A 8 0.40 -7.01 30.71
N PHE A 9 -0.93 -6.89 30.59
CA PHE A 9 -1.54 -6.79 29.26
C PHE A 9 -2.04 -5.37 29.13
N ALA A 10 -1.10 -4.43 28.90
CA ALA A 10 -1.50 -3.14 28.38
C ALA A 10 -2.32 -3.43 27.12
N GLN A 11 -3.59 -3.01 27.10
CA GLN A 11 -4.40 -3.02 25.89
C GLN A 11 -3.58 -2.32 24.82
N GLN A 12 -3.07 -3.10 23.87
CA GLN A 12 -2.39 -2.55 22.72
C GLN A 12 -3.45 -1.68 22.03
N PRO A 13 -3.21 -0.36 21.88
CA PRO A 13 -4.19 0.51 21.26
C PRO A 13 -4.56 -0.08 19.91
N ASP A 14 -5.86 -0.09 19.60
CA ASP A 14 -6.34 -0.52 18.30
C ASP A 14 -5.56 0.27 17.24
N ALA A 15 -4.82 -0.47 16.42
CA ALA A 15 -3.91 0.13 15.48
C ALA A 15 -4.67 0.90 14.41
N GLU A 16 -5.92 0.49 14.12
CA GLU A 16 -6.82 1.21 13.21
C GLU A 16 -7.23 2.56 13.81
N ALA A 17 -7.67 2.56 15.06
CA ALA A 17 -7.99 3.79 15.79
C ALA A 17 -6.79 4.76 15.84
N THR A 18 -5.58 4.23 16.06
CA THR A 18 -4.36 5.04 16.11
C THR A 18 -4.06 5.72 14.78
N ILE A 19 -4.21 5.02 13.65
CA ILE A 19 -4.01 5.62 12.31
C ILE A 19 -5.10 6.64 12.00
N LEU A 20 -6.35 6.36 12.35
CA LEU A 20 -7.45 7.31 12.15
C LEU A 20 -7.21 8.63 12.91
N GLU A 21 -6.72 8.56 14.15
CA GLU A 21 -6.32 9.75 14.90
C GLU A 21 -5.16 10.51 14.23
N MET A 22 -4.16 9.80 13.69
CA MET A 22 -3.06 10.43 12.95
C MET A 22 -3.57 11.19 11.73
N LEU A 23 -4.50 10.62 10.97
CA LEU A 23 -5.05 11.26 9.76
C LEU A 23 -5.92 12.49 10.07
N GLN A 24 -6.51 12.56 11.26
CA GLN A 24 -7.32 13.69 11.71
C GLN A 24 -6.51 14.81 12.37
N ALA A 25 -5.25 14.56 12.72
CA ALA A 25 -4.42 15.55 13.37
C ALA A 25 -3.98 16.65 12.39
N ASP A 26 -3.97 17.89 12.86
CA ASP A 26 -3.48 19.06 12.11
C ASP A 26 -1.94 19.07 12.09
N LYS A 27 -1.34 18.12 11.38
CA LYS A 27 0.11 18.04 11.15
C LYS A 27 0.40 17.74 9.68
N PRO A 28 1.50 18.30 9.14
CA PRO A 28 1.87 18.09 7.74
C PRO A 28 2.39 16.68 7.45
N PHE A 29 2.82 15.92 8.47
CA PHE A 29 3.29 14.55 8.31
C PHE A 29 3.12 13.75 9.61
N HIS A 30 2.99 12.43 9.44
CA HIS A 30 2.95 11.44 10.50
C HIS A 30 3.92 10.30 10.18
N VAL A 31 4.54 9.74 11.21
CA VAL A 31 5.36 8.53 11.08
C VAL A 31 4.61 7.39 11.77
N VAL A 32 4.19 6.40 10.99
CA VAL A 32 3.63 5.16 11.53
C VAL A 32 4.78 4.21 11.81
N ILE A 33 4.97 3.83 13.07
CA ILE A 33 5.99 2.84 13.44
C ILE A 33 5.58 1.46 12.96
N GLN A 34 6.58 0.66 12.56
CA GLN A 34 6.36 -0.63 11.89
C GLN A 34 5.52 -1.62 12.70
N ASP A 35 5.66 -1.63 14.03
CA ASP A 35 4.87 -2.54 14.88
C ASP A 35 3.37 -2.22 14.88
N ILE A 36 3.01 -0.92 14.89
CA ILE A 36 1.62 -0.48 14.78
C ILE A 36 1.07 -0.89 13.41
N PHE A 37 1.85 -0.63 12.37
CA PHE A 37 1.50 -1.02 11.01
C PHE A 37 1.30 -2.54 10.85
N ASN A 38 2.17 -3.36 11.42
CA ASN A 38 2.06 -4.82 11.36
C ASN A 38 0.88 -5.35 12.19
N SER A 39 0.58 -4.70 13.32
CA SER A 39 -0.45 -5.14 14.27
C SER A 39 -1.87 -4.97 13.77
N LEU A 40 -2.08 -4.13 12.75
CA LEU A 40 -3.39 -3.96 12.14
C LEU A 40 -3.92 -5.24 11.47
N GLY A 41 -3.05 -6.20 11.12
CA GLY A 41 -3.41 -7.56 10.69
C GLY A 41 -4.20 -7.62 9.37
N TRP A 42 -3.71 -8.37 8.40
CA TRP A 42 -4.30 -8.35 7.05
C TRP A 42 -4.28 -9.73 6.40
N SER A 43 -5.32 -10.02 5.63
CA SER A 43 -5.30 -11.07 4.62
C SER A 43 -5.45 -10.41 3.26
N LEU A 44 -4.51 -10.64 2.35
CA LEU A 44 -4.77 -10.35 0.95
C LEU A 44 -5.51 -11.52 0.31
N PRO A 45 -6.37 -11.29 -0.70
CA PRO A 45 -7.14 -12.37 -1.31
C PRO A 45 -6.31 -13.56 -1.79
N ASP A 46 -5.09 -13.32 -2.27
CA ASP A 46 -4.18 -14.33 -2.79
C ASP A 46 -2.77 -14.28 -2.18
N ASN A 47 -2.57 -13.52 -1.09
CA ASN A 47 -1.27 -13.30 -0.45
C ASN A 47 -0.14 -12.83 -1.40
N GLY A 48 -0.46 -12.15 -2.50
CA GLY A 48 0.55 -11.62 -3.43
C GLY A 48 1.03 -12.61 -4.49
N GLU A 49 0.44 -13.81 -4.55
CA GLU A 49 0.81 -14.86 -5.51
C GLU A 49 0.68 -14.39 -6.97
N THR A 50 -0.40 -13.67 -7.31
CA THR A 50 -0.62 -13.15 -8.67
C THR A 50 0.44 -12.12 -9.04
N ILE A 51 0.80 -11.21 -8.14
CA ILE A 51 1.83 -10.20 -8.37
C ILE A 51 3.18 -10.87 -8.59
N LYS A 52 3.53 -11.84 -7.73
CA LYS A 52 4.76 -12.60 -7.85
C LYS A 52 4.83 -13.34 -9.18
N THR A 53 3.74 -13.97 -9.61
CA THR A 53 3.65 -14.66 -10.91
C THR A 53 3.84 -13.70 -12.09
N LEU A 54 3.26 -12.50 -12.02
CA LEU A 54 3.46 -11.47 -13.03
C LEU A 54 4.91 -10.97 -13.09
N ALA A 55 5.56 -10.84 -11.94
CA ALA A 55 6.94 -10.42 -11.85
C ALA A 55 7.92 -11.51 -12.34
N ASP A 56 7.70 -12.76 -11.92
CA ASP A 56 8.50 -13.92 -12.34
C ASP A 56 8.40 -14.17 -13.85
N SER A 57 7.27 -13.83 -14.48
CA SER A 57 7.06 -13.92 -15.93
C SER A 57 7.56 -12.69 -16.70
N ALA A 58 8.01 -11.63 -16.01
CA ALA A 58 8.50 -10.43 -16.67
C ALA A 58 9.93 -10.62 -17.20
N PRO A 59 10.23 -10.17 -18.43
CA PRO A 59 11.60 -10.15 -18.94
C PRO A 59 12.53 -9.41 -17.98
N SER A 60 13.61 -10.07 -17.56
CA SER A 60 14.59 -9.52 -16.62
C SER A 60 14.06 -9.20 -15.20
N GLY A 61 12.89 -9.72 -14.82
CA GLY A 61 12.30 -9.50 -13.48
C GLY A 61 11.68 -8.11 -13.27
N ASN A 62 11.59 -7.30 -14.33
CA ASN A 62 11.02 -5.96 -14.28
C ASN A 62 9.50 -6.05 -14.47
N LEU A 63 8.75 -6.09 -13.36
CA LEU A 63 7.30 -6.04 -13.38
C LEU A 63 6.81 -4.82 -14.18
N ASP A 64 6.02 -5.07 -15.23
CA ASP A 64 5.33 -3.99 -15.94
C ASP A 64 4.04 -3.64 -15.17
N PRO A 65 3.98 -2.46 -14.51
CA PRO A 65 2.83 -2.06 -13.70
C PRO A 65 1.52 -2.03 -14.50
N ARG A 66 1.57 -1.80 -15.82
CA ARG A 66 0.37 -1.75 -16.68
C ARG A 66 -0.34 -3.10 -16.75
N LYS A 67 0.37 -4.21 -16.54
CA LYS A 67 -0.24 -5.54 -16.54
C LYS A 67 -1.26 -5.72 -15.41
N LEU A 68 -1.15 -4.93 -14.34
CA LEU A 68 -2.11 -4.95 -13.23
C LEU A 68 -3.51 -4.50 -13.65
N GLU A 69 -3.64 -3.65 -14.68
CA GLU A 69 -4.95 -3.24 -15.21
C GLU A 69 -5.77 -4.40 -15.77
N SER A 70 -5.12 -5.49 -16.15
CA SER A 70 -5.80 -6.68 -16.67
C SER A 70 -6.33 -7.62 -15.59
N LEU A 71 -5.97 -7.38 -14.32
CA LEU A 71 -6.39 -8.20 -13.20
C LEU A 71 -7.75 -7.74 -12.66
N HIS A 72 -8.57 -8.70 -12.28
CA HIS A 72 -9.84 -8.41 -11.62
C HIS A 72 -9.62 -7.92 -10.19
N GLY A 73 -10.47 -6.98 -9.76
CA GLY A 73 -10.47 -6.44 -8.40
C GLY A 73 -10.51 -7.54 -7.33
N SER A 74 -11.32 -8.58 -7.55
CA SER A 74 -11.48 -9.71 -6.64
C SER A 74 -10.20 -10.54 -6.46
N THR A 75 -9.24 -10.45 -7.38
CA THR A 75 -7.95 -11.13 -7.28
C THR A 75 -7.01 -10.38 -6.34
N LEU A 76 -6.99 -9.05 -6.39
CA LEU A 76 -6.04 -8.23 -5.64
C LEU A 76 -6.65 -7.52 -4.42
N GLY A 77 -7.98 -7.47 -4.32
CA GLY A 77 -8.74 -6.63 -3.40
C GLY A 77 -8.90 -5.18 -3.86
N TYR A 78 -8.42 -4.85 -5.07
CA TYR A 78 -8.49 -3.52 -5.66
C TYR A 78 -8.39 -3.60 -7.19
N THR A 79 -8.96 -2.61 -7.86
CA THR A 79 -8.78 -2.39 -9.30
C THR A 79 -7.58 -1.48 -9.53
N ALA A 80 -6.76 -1.78 -10.53
CA ALA A 80 -5.63 -0.96 -10.92
C ALA A 80 -5.90 -0.25 -12.24
N LYS A 81 -5.49 1.00 -12.35
CA LYS A 81 -5.56 1.78 -13.57
C LYS A 81 -4.27 2.55 -13.80
N TRP A 82 -3.73 2.48 -15.00
CA TRP A 82 -2.58 3.26 -15.40
C TRP A 82 -3.00 4.71 -15.63
N HIS A 83 -2.29 5.63 -15.00
CA HIS A 83 -2.50 7.06 -15.17
C HIS A 83 -1.21 7.70 -15.68
N GLU A 84 -1.37 8.53 -16.71
CA GLU A 84 -0.32 9.38 -17.25
C GLU A 84 -0.86 10.81 -17.23
N HIS A 85 -0.12 11.70 -16.57
CA HIS A 85 -0.41 13.12 -16.53
C HIS A 85 0.71 13.87 -17.22
N ARG A 86 0.35 14.55 -18.31
CA ARG A 86 1.27 15.41 -19.07
C ARG A 86 1.13 16.84 -18.60
N TYR A 87 2.24 17.50 -18.35
CA TYR A 87 2.28 18.89 -17.94
C TYR A 87 3.54 19.58 -18.47
N GLU A 88 3.44 20.89 -18.69
CA GLU A 88 4.58 21.69 -19.13
C GLU A 88 5.29 22.31 -17.93
N MET A 89 6.61 22.10 -17.82
CA MET A 89 7.44 22.76 -16.82
C MET A 89 8.81 23.09 -17.42
N TYR A 90 9.29 24.31 -17.19
CA TYR A 90 10.52 24.85 -17.78
C TYR A 90 10.56 24.81 -19.32
N GLY A 91 9.40 24.91 -19.98
CA GLY A 91 9.29 24.85 -21.44
C GLY A 91 9.52 23.44 -22.03
N LEU A 92 9.45 22.41 -21.19
CA LEU A 92 9.53 21.01 -21.58
C LEU A 92 8.21 20.32 -21.23
N GLU A 93 7.79 19.40 -22.08
CA GLU A 93 6.70 18.46 -21.80
C GLU A 93 7.21 17.38 -20.85
N TRP A 94 6.56 17.23 -19.70
CA TRP A 94 6.86 16.22 -18.71
C TRP A 94 5.67 15.28 -18.55
N ASP A 95 5.98 14.00 -18.40
CA ASP A 95 5.01 12.98 -18.07
C ASP A 95 5.26 12.48 -16.64
N ILE A 96 4.24 12.54 -15.79
CA ILE A 96 4.21 11.77 -14.54
C ILE A 96 3.29 10.59 -14.76
N THR A 97 3.82 9.40 -14.50
CA THR A 97 3.07 8.15 -14.58
C THR A 97 2.86 7.58 -13.19
N GLY A 98 1.70 7.00 -12.95
CA GLY A 98 1.36 6.34 -11.70
C GLY A 98 0.32 5.25 -11.90
N LEU A 99 0.15 4.44 -10.86
CA LEU A 99 -0.93 3.47 -10.80
C LEU A 99 -1.99 3.99 -9.84
N TYR A 100 -3.18 4.27 -10.37
CA TYR A 100 -4.32 4.54 -9.54
C TYR A 100 -4.97 3.22 -9.11
N LEU A 101 -4.88 2.90 -7.83
CA LEU A 101 -5.41 1.70 -7.23
C LEU A 101 -6.67 2.04 -6.45
N VAL A 102 -7.78 1.40 -6.75
CA VAL A 102 -9.07 1.65 -6.11
C VAL A 102 -9.54 0.38 -5.41
N PRO A 103 -9.64 0.38 -4.07
CA PRO A 103 -10.11 -0.77 -3.30
C PRO A 103 -11.53 -1.16 -3.69
N GLU A 104 -11.85 -2.46 -3.64
CA GLU A 104 -13.23 -2.92 -3.83
C GLU A 104 -14.14 -2.48 -2.67
N ASN A 105 -13.58 -2.41 -1.47
CA ASN A 105 -14.29 -2.03 -0.24
C ASN A 105 -13.51 -0.92 0.49
N PRO A 106 -13.57 0.33 0.00
CA PRO A 106 -12.86 1.45 0.63
C PRO A 106 -13.37 1.73 2.05
N VAL A 107 -12.45 2.12 2.92
CA VAL A 107 -12.77 2.78 4.18
C VAL A 107 -13.43 4.11 3.86
N ALA A 108 -14.59 4.37 4.48
CA ALA A 108 -15.39 5.55 4.20
C ALA A 108 -14.63 6.85 4.51
N SER A 109 -14.81 7.86 3.65
CA SER A 109 -14.28 9.22 3.85
C SER A 109 -12.76 9.36 3.91
N MET A 110 -12.00 8.37 3.43
CA MET A 110 -10.56 8.47 3.30
C MET A 110 -10.15 9.15 1.99
N PRO A 111 -9.16 10.06 2.01
CA PRO A 111 -8.65 10.68 0.79
C PRO A 111 -7.86 9.66 -0.04
N THR A 112 -7.67 9.96 -1.32
CA THR A 112 -6.66 9.27 -2.13
C THR A 112 -5.27 9.55 -1.56
N MET A 113 -4.52 8.49 -1.28
CA MET A 113 -3.15 8.58 -0.78
C MET A 113 -2.17 8.56 -1.94
N GLY A 114 -1.35 9.61 -2.09
CA GLY A 114 -0.24 9.62 -3.04
C GLY A 114 0.99 8.92 -2.46
N LEU A 115 1.53 7.91 -3.15
CA LEU A 115 2.76 7.22 -2.79
C LEU A 115 3.84 7.58 -3.81
N ILE A 116 4.61 8.60 -3.47
CA ILE A 116 5.73 9.07 -4.29
C ILE A 116 6.98 8.28 -3.91
N HIS A 117 7.50 7.52 -4.86
CA HIS A 117 8.74 6.78 -4.68
C HIS A 117 9.96 7.66 -4.98
N GLY A 118 10.95 7.62 -4.08
CA GLY A 118 12.25 8.27 -4.30
C GLY A 118 13.29 7.26 -4.79
N GLY A 119 14.00 7.56 -5.87
CA GLY A 119 15.09 6.73 -6.39
C GLY A 119 14.66 5.67 -7.42
N SER A 120 15.51 4.66 -7.64
CA SER A 120 15.31 3.59 -8.64
C SER A 120 14.53 2.38 -8.10
N SER A 121 13.58 2.60 -7.20
CA SER A 121 12.78 1.52 -6.60
C SER A 121 11.91 0.84 -7.66
N ASN A 122 11.86 -0.49 -7.61
CA ASN A 122 11.06 -1.29 -8.55
C ASN A 122 9.62 -1.37 -8.04
N TRP A 123 8.63 -1.27 -8.94
CA TRP A 123 7.21 -1.53 -8.62
C TRP A 123 7.01 -2.84 -7.87
N TYR A 124 7.82 -3.86 -8.17
CA TYR A 124 7.82 -5.11 -7.42
C TYR A 124 7.96 -4.93 -5.90
N GLU A 125 8.91 -4.10 -5.45
CA GLU A 125 9.23 -3.87 -4.02
C GLU A 125 8.10 -3.15 -3.28
N PHE A 126 7.22 -2.49 -4.03
CA PHE A 126 6.05 -1.82 -3.49
C PHE A 126 4.91 -2.81 -3.21
N PHE A 127 4.76 -3.80 -4.07
CA PHE A 127 3.73 -4.81 -3.94
C PHE A 127 4.19 -6.04 -3.16
N LEU A 128 5.49 -6.28 -3.05
CA LEU A 128 6.07 -7.43 -2.36
C LEU A 128 7.25 -6.99 -1.48
N ASP A 129 7.30 -7.53 -0.26
CA ASP A 129 8.38 -7.34 0.69
C ASP A 129 9.64 -8.17 0.29
N PRO A 130 10.79 -8.01 0.98
CA PRO A 130 12.01 -8.76 0.67
C PRO A 130 11.90 -10.29 0.82
N LEU A 131 10.84 -10.80 1.45
CA LEU A 131 10.55 -12.22 1.64
C LEU A 131 9.45 -12.71 0.69
N ASN A 132 9.02 -11.89 -0.27
CA ASN A 132 7.92 -12.13 -1.20
C ASN A 132 6.55 -12.29 -0.53
N ASN A 133 6.37 -11.71 0.66
CA ASN A 133 5.04 -11.47 1.19
C ASN A 133 4.48 -10.17 0.62
N PRO A 134 3.19 -9.90 0.77
CA PRO A 134 2.64 -8.64 0.34
C PRO A 134 3.30 -7.40 0.96
N GLY A 135 3.63 -6.45 0.10
CA GLY A 135 4.23 -5.16 0.44
C GLY A 135 3.21 -4.10 0.87
N LEU A 136 3.72 -3.00 1.42
CA LEU A 136 2.95 -1.85 1.93
C LEU A 136 1.94 -1.32 0.90
N GLY A 137 2.35 -1.26 -0.36
CA GLY A 137 1.51 -0.77 -1.45
C GLY A 137 0.32 -1.65 -1.75
N GLN A 138 0.56 -2.96 -1.82
CA GLN A 138 -0.50 -3.95 -2.03
C GLN A 138 -1.50 -3.93 -0.86
N TYR A 139 -0.99 -3.72 0.35
CA TYR A 139 -1.80 -3.59 1.54
C TYR A 139 -2.69 -2.33 1.52
N LEU A 140 -2.10 -1.13 1.33
CA LEU A 140 -2.83 0.14 1.41
C LEU A 140 -3.93 0.24 0.34
N ALA A 141 -3.65 -0.29 -0.85
CA ALA A 141 -4.55 -0.29 -1.98
C ALA A 141 -5.88 -1.04 -1.74
N GLN A 142 -5.95 -1.92 -0.72
CA GLN A 142 -7.20 -2.60 -0.34
C GLN A 142 -8.12 -1.79 0.58
N LYS A 143 -7.65 -0.66 1.11
CA LYS A 143 -8.39 0.13 2.10
C LYS A 143 -8.70 1.53 1.64
N VAL A 144 -7.76 2.17 0.96
CA VAL A 144 -7.91 3.54 0.47
C VAL A 144 -7.49 3.60 -0.99
N PRO A 145 -8.05 4.54 -1.77
CA PRO A 145 -7.52 4.80 -3.09
C PRO A 145 -6.05 5.23 -2.97
N VAL A 146 -5.19 4.68 -3.81
CA VAL A 146 -3.74 5.00 -3.84
C VAL A 146 -3.37 5.49 -5.24
N LEU A 147 -2.49 6.49 -5.32
CA LEU A 147 -1.90 7.00 -6.57
C LEU A 147 -0.37 6.96 -6.52
#